data_AF-A0A6G9N8K1-F1
#
_entry.id   AF-A0A6G9N8K1-F1
#
_cell.length_a   1.000
_cell.length_b   1.000
_cell.length_c   1.000
_cell.angle_alpha   90.00
_cell.angle_beta   90.00
_cell.angle_gamma   90.00
#
_symmetry.space_group_name_H-M   'P 1'
#
loop_
_entity.id
_entity.type
_entity.pdbx_description
1 polymer ?
#
loop_
_entity_poly.entity_id
_entity_poly.type
_entity_poly.pdbx_seq_one_letter_code
_entity_poly.pdbx_strand_id
1 'polypeptide(L)'
;MFAPLRRFRALLARLGSGKPCRQAEPPLRDGGIVLAALMTEAIRQREVEGHATTLRQLHLVLGVSQPAALRLAHRLSREGVVRIEENMSDRFESTLRLTPETRDRFLSLRYENIAETVS
;
A
#
# COMPACT_ATOMS: atom_id res chain seq x y z
N MET A 1 27.46 -30.26 42.92
CA MET A 1 27.86 -29.72 41.60
C MET A 1 26.65 -29.80 40.66
N PHE A 2 26.29 -28.68 40.03
CA PHE A 2 25.37 -28.50 38.90
C PHE A 2 23.84 -28.66 39.10
N ALA A 3 23.19 -27.52 39.33
CA ALA A 3 21.90 -27.15 38.75
C ALA A 3 22.08 -25.79 38.02
N PRO A 4 21.22 -25.31 37.10
CA PRO A 4 20.16 -25.96 36.34
C PRO A 4 20.12 -25.52 34.84
N LEU A 5 20.23 -26.45 33.88
CA LEU A 5 20.01 -26.17 32.44
C LEU A 5 18.52 -26.14 32.02
N ARG A 6 17.59 -25.84 32.95
CA ARG A 6 16.15 -25.85 32.68
C ARG A 6 15.55 -24.51 32.26
N ARG A 7 16.25 -23.38 32.44
CA ARG A 7 15.70 -22.04 32.16
C ARG A 7 15.84 -21.58 30.70
N PHE A 8 16.78 -22.12 29.93
CA PHE A 8 16.97 -21.71 28.52
C PHE A 8 15.93 -22.30 27.56
N ARG A 9 15.32 -23.43 27.91
CA ARG A 9 14.35 -24.11 27.04
C ARG A 9 13.00 -23.38 26.95
N ALA A 10 12.64 -22.61 27.98
CA ALA A 10 11.42 -21.79 27.98
C ALA A 10 11.58 -20.48 27.18
N LEU A 11 12.81 -19.99 27.00
CA LEU A 11 13.07 -18.75 26.26
C LEU A 11 13.06 -18.98 24.73
N LEU A 12 13.53 -20.14 24.28
CA LEU A 12 13.51 -20.52 22.85
C LEU A 12 12.11 -20.91 22.35
N ALA A 13 11.20 -21.34 23.24
CA ALA A 13 9.81 -21.56 22.87
C ALA A 13 9.04 -20.26 22.52
N ARG A 14 9.57 -19.09 22.90
CA ARG A 14 9.01 -17.77 22.59
C ARG A 14 9.57 -17.12 21.32
N LEU A 15 10.58 -17.72 20.68
CA LEU A 15 11.28 -17.14 19.53
C LEU A 15 11.09 -17.91 18.21
N GLY A 16 10.34 -19.02 18.23
CA GLY A 16 10.27 -19.97 17.11
C GLY A 16 8.96 -20.01 16.32
N SER A 17 8.11 -18.97 16.38
CA SER A 17 6.96 -18.85 15.46
C SER A 17 6.90 -17.45 14.86
N GLY A 18 8.04 -17.01 14.32
CA GLY A 18 8.03 -16.01 13.27
C GLY A 18 7.23 -16.61 12.12
N LYS A 19 6.08 -15.98 11.83
CA LYS A 19 5.24 -16.24 10.66
C LYS A 19 6.15 -16.55 9.46
N PRO A 20 5.86 -17.55 8.61
CA PRO A 20 6.65 -17.74 7.40
C PRO A 20 6.71 -16.40 6.69
N CYS A 21 7.93 -15.91 6.43
CA CYS A 21 8.16 -14.74 5.60
C CYS A 21 7.40 -15.01 4.30
N ARG A 22 6.25 -14.34 4.17
CA ARG A 22 5.33 -14.49 3.06
C ARG A 22 6.14 -14.25 1.80
N GLN A 23 6.14 -15.22 0.89
CA GLN A 23 6.84 -15.16 -0.39
C GLN A 23 6.74 -13.74 -0.96
N ALA A 24 7.87 -13.16 -1.34
CA ALA A 24 7.89 -11.93 -2.09
C ALA A 24 7.06 -12.18 -3.36
N GLU A 25 5.84 -11.66 -3.39
CA GLU A 25 5.02 -11.73 -4.59
C GLU A 25 5.80 -11.06 -5.71
N PRO A 26 5.84 -11.67 -6.92
CA PRO A 26 6.63 -11.16 -8.01
C PRO A 26 6.26 -9.70 -8.32
N PRO A 27 7.22 -8.90 -8.83
CA PRO A 27 6.94 -7.55 -9.26
C PRO A 27 5.72 -7.56 -10.18
N LEU A 28 4.93 -6.49 -10.10
CA LEU A 28 3.78 -6.32 -10.98
C LEU A 28 4.24 -6.62 -12.42
N ARG A 29 3.61 -7.60 -13.09
CA ARG A 29 3.78 -7.78 -14.54
C ARG A 29 3.52 -6.42 -15.21
N ASP A 30 4.02 -6.15 -16.41
CA ASP A 30 3.94 -4.80 -17.02
C ASP A 30 2.54 -4.16 -16.94
N GLY A 31 1.47 -4.94 -17.16
CA GLY A 31 0.09 -4.45 -17.00
C GLY A 31 -0.31 -4.08 -15.55
N GLY A 32 0.30 -4.69 -14.55
CA GLY A 32 0.15 -4.34 -13.14
C GLY A 32 0.87 -3.04 -12.76
N ILE A 33 2.01 -2.72 -13.39
CA ILE A 33 2.72 -1.45 -13.16
C ILE A 33 1.88 -0.30 -13.69
N VAL A 34 1.34 -0.44 -14.90
CA VAL A 34 0.43 0.54 -15.48
C VAL A 34 -0.81 0.73 -14.60
N LEU A 35 -1.41 -0.36 -14.13
CA LEU A 35 -2.58 -0.28 -13.26
C LEU A 35 -2.27 0.38 -11.90
N ALA A 36 -1.09 0.13 -11.33
CA ALA A 36 -0.61 0.80 -10.12
C ALA A 36 -0.43 2.31 -10.34
N ALA A 37 0.14 2.70 -11.48
CA ALA A 37 0.27 4.11 -11.85
C ALA A 37 -1.09 4.79 -12.00
N LEU A 38 -2.02 4.16 -12.73
CA LEU A 38 -3.40 4.64 -12.91
C LEU A 38 -4.14 4.75 -11.56
N MET A 39 -3.97 3.77 -10.68
CA MET A 39 -4.55 3.80 -9.34
C MET A 39 -4.03 4.97 -8.51
N THR A 40 -2.72 5.16 -8.50
CA THR A 40 -2.08 6.23 -7.74
C THR A 40 -2.55 7.60 -8.24
N GLU A 41 -2.62 7.79 -9.56
CA GLU A 41 -3.07 9.03 -10.18
C GLU A 41 -4.56 9.29 -9.92
N ALA A 42 -5.42 8.27 -10.02
CA ALA A 42 -6.84 8.43 -9.75
C ALA A 42 -7.13 8.81 -8.29
N ILE A 43 -6.38 8.24 -7.33
CA ILE A 43 -6.46 8.65 -5.92
C ILE A 43 -5.99 10.11 -5.77
N ARG A 44 -4.85 10.47 -6.38
CA ARG A 44 -4.31 11.83 -6.35
C ARG A 44 -5.32 12.86 -6.84
N GLN A 45 -5.93 12.61 -8.01
CA GLN A 45 -6.88 13.53 -8.61
C GLN A 45 -8.09 13.76 -7.70
N ARG A 46 -8.67 12.69 -7.16
CA ARG A 46 -9.80 12.77 -6.23
C ARG A 46 -9.43 13.49 -4.94
N GLU A 47 -8.23 13.26 -4.40
CA GLU A 47 -7.74 14.00 -3.22
C GLU A 47 -7.64 15.51 -3.50
N VAL A 48 -7.16 15.92 -4.68
CA VAL A 48 -7.07 17.33 -5.08
C VAL A 48 -8.46 17.96 -5.23
N GLU A 49 -9.45 17.19 -5.69
CA GLU A 49 -10.85 17.59 -5.78
C GLU A 49 -11.56 17.60 -4.40
N GLY A 50 -10.87 17.24 -3.32
CA GLY A 50 -11.43 17.19 -1.96
C GLY A 50 -12.27 15.94 -1.69
N HIS A 51 -12.19 14.93 -2.56
CA HIS A 51 -12.93 13.68 -2.42
C HIS A 51 -12.05 12.58 -1.82
N ALA A 52 -12.58 11.89 -0.80
CA ALA A 52 -11.98 10.65 -0.31
C ALA A 52 -12.30 9.50 -1.28
N THR A 53 -11.38 8.54 -1.39
CA THR A 53 -11.58 7.31 -2.16
C THR A 53 -11.64 6.14 -1.19
N THR A 54 -12.78 5.43 -1.15
CA THR A 54 -12.92 4.25 -0.27
C THR A 54 -12.46 2.97 -0.97
N LEU A 55 -12.11 1.95 -0.20
CA LEU A 55 -11.78 0.62 -0.74
C LEU A 55 -12.94 0.05 -1.58
N ARG A 56 -14.18 0.32 -1.16
CA ARG A 56 -15.39 -0.05 -1.92
C ARG A 56 -15.44 0.66 -3.27
N GLN A 57 -15.13 1.95 -3.34
CA GLN A 57 -15.22 2.73 -4.59
C GLN A 57 -14.04 2.49 -5.55
N LEU A 58 -12.90 2.03 -5.04
CA LEU A 58 -11.66 1.89 -5.82
C LEU A 58 -11.84 1.09 -7.11
N HIS A 59 -12.63 0.03 -7.09
CA HIS A 59 -12.84 -0.83 -8.25
C HIS A 59 -13.63 -0.13 -9.38
N LEU A 60 -14.56 0.76 -9.02
CA LEU A 60 -15.31 1.59 -9.97
C LEU A 60 -14.41 2.64 -10.61
N VAL A 61 -13.55 3.26 -9.79
CA VAL A 61 -12.59 4.27 -10.25
C VAL A 61 -11.62 3.69 -11.28
N LEU A 62 -11.21 2.43 -11.09
CA LEU A 62 -10.22 1.77 -11.96
C LEU A 62 -10.83 0.92 -13.08
N GLY A 63 -12.16 0.72 -13.09
CA GLY A 63 -12.81 -0.17 -14.05
C GLY A 63 -12.36 -1.63 -13.95
N VAL A 64 -11.98 -2.09 -12.74
CA VAL A 64 -11.50 -3.47 -12.49
C VAL A 64 -12.38 -4.19 -11.49
N SER A 65 -12.20 -5.51 -11.35
CA SER A 65 -12.92 -6.27 -10.32
C SER A 65 -12.51 -5.84 -8.90
N GLN A 66 -13.46 -5.85 -7.97
CA GLN A 66 -13.22 -5.50 -6.57
C GLN A 66 -12.08 -6.28 -5.91
N PRO A 67 -11.92 -7.61 -6.11
CA PRO A 67 -10.79 -8.34 -5.56
C PRO A 67 -9.44 -7.89 -6.14
N ALA A 68 -9.39 -7.51 -7.42
CA ALA A 68 -8.17 -7.01 -8.04
C ALA A 68 -7.77 -5.65 -7.49
N ALA A 69 -8.74 -4.74 -7.35
CA ALA A 69 -8.55 -3.42 -6.74
C ALA A 69 -8.01 -3.54 -5.31
N LEU A 70 -8.61 -4.42 -4.48
CA LEU A 70 -8.16 -4.62 -3.09
C LEU A 70 -6.75 -5.21 -3.00
N ARG A 71 -6.40 -6.18 -3.86
CA ARG A 71 -5.03 -6.73 -3.90
C ARG A 71 -4.01 -5.64 -4.25
N LEU A 72 -4.34 -4.79 -5.22
CA LEU A 72 -3.47 -3.70 -5.62
C LEU A 72 -3.33 -2.65 -4.50
N ALA A 73 -4.43 -2.29 -3.85
CA ALA A 73 -4.41 -1.38 -2.69
C ALA A 73 -3.52 -1.89 -1.55
N HIS A 74 -3.66 -3.17 -1.19
CA HIS A 74 -2.80 -3.76 -0.15
C HIS A 74 -1.33 -3.83 -0.57
N ARG A 75 -1.04 -4.08 -1.85
CA ARG A 75 0.34 -4.08 -2.35
C ARG A 75 0.96 -2.69 -2.27
N LEU A 76 0.29 -1.69 -2.82
CA LEU A 76 0.74 -0.29 -2.75
C LEU A 76 0.87 0.21 -1.31
N SER A 77 0.00 -0.26 -0.40
CA SER A 77 0.11 0.08 1.00
C SER A 77 1.36 -0.54 1.66
N ARG A 78 1.69 -1.79 1.32
CA ARG A 78 2.93 -2.44 1.78
C ARG A 78 4.18 -1.78 1.21
N GLU A 79 4.10 -1.22 0.01
CA GLU A 79 5.18 -0.49 -0.65
C GLU A 79 5.29 0.97 -0.16
N GLY A 80 4.42 1.41 0.75
CA GLY A 80 4.45 2.76 1.32
C GLY A 80 3.94 3.84 0.36
N VAL A 81 3.26 3.47 -0.72
CA VAL A 81 2.71 4.41 -1.72
C VAL A 81 1.38 5.01 -1.23
N VAL A 82 0.55 4.17 -0.62
CA VAL A 82 -0.76 4.56 -0.09
C VAL A 82 -0.92 4.15 1.36
N ARG A 83 -1.70 4.90 2.11
CA ARG A 83 -2.14 4.56 3.46
C ARG A 83 -3.62 4.21 3.42
N ILE A 84 -3.97 3.08 4.05
CA ILE A 84 -5.35 2.71 4.31
C ILE A 84 -5.69 3.25 5.70
N GLU A 85 -6.59 4.20 5.76
CA GLU A 85 -7.19 4.68 7.01
C GLU A 85 -8.39 3.79 7.32
N GLU A 86 -8.24 2.94 8.33
CA GLU A 86 -9.26 1.96 8.67
C GLU A 86 -10.50 2.63 9.25
N ASN A 87 -11.66 2.26 8.70
CA ASN A 87 -12.94 2.56 9.30
C ASN A 87 -13.33 1.39 10.22
N MET A 88 -13.39 1.66 11.53
CA MET A 88 -13.66 0.65 12.56
C MET A 88 -15.08 0.07 12.48
N SER A 89 -16.01 0.79 11.85
CA SER A 89 -17.42 0.39 11.73
C SER A 89 -17.68 -0.41 10.45
N ASP A 90 -16.98 -0.09 9.35
CA ASP A 90 -17.05 -0.84 8.09
C ASP A 90 -15.69 -0.85 7.39
N ARG A 91 -15.04 -2.01 7.38
CA ARG A 91 -13.71 -2.19 6.78
C ARG A 91 -13.68 -1.81 5.29
N PHE A 92 -14.77 -1.97 4.55
CA PHE A 92 -14.82 -1.59 3.12
C PHE A 92 -14.98 -0.09 2.89
N GLU A 93 -15.43 0.63 3.92
CA GLU A 93 -15.45 2.10 3.95
C GLU A 93 -14.14 2.69 4.47
N SER A 94 -13.09 1.87 4.64
CA SER A 94 -11.74 2.38 4.87
C SER A 94 -11.30 3.23 3.68
N THR A 95 -10.70 4.37 3.99
CA THR A 95 -10.28 5.36 2.99
C THR A 95 -8.84 5.15 2.58
N LEU A 96 -8.58 5.28 1.29
CA LEU A 96 -7.25 5.28 0.71
C LEU A 96 -6.77 6.71 0.55
N ARG A 97 -5.55 6.96 1.04
CA ARG A 97 -4.84 8.23 0.86
C ARG A 97 -3.44 8.00 0.34
N LEU A 98 -2.91 8.94 -0.43
CA LEU A 98 -1.49 8.92 -0.77
C LEU A 98 -0.66 9.21 0.49
N THR A 99 0.50 8.54 0.61
CA THR A 99 1.45 8.87 1.67
C THR A 99 2.10 10.24 1.39
N PRO A 100 2.54 10.98 2.44
CA PRO A 100 3.22 12.26 2.25
C PRO A 100 4.40 12.17 1.28
N GLU A 101 5.21 11.12 1.40
CA GLU A 101 6.38 10.88 0.57
C GLU A 101 6.01 10.70 -0.91
N THR A 102 4.89 10.01 -1.16
CA THR A 102 4.38 9.81 -2.52
C THR A 102 3.86 11.12 -3.09
N ARG A 103 3.11 11.90 -2.31
CA ARG A 103 2.62 13.23 -2.74
C ARG A 103 3.77 14.14 -3.11
N ASP A 104 4.82 14.18 -2.29
CA ASP A 104 6.01 14.99 -2.55
C ASP A 104 6.70 14.57 -3.84
N ARG A 105 6.85 13.27 -4.10
CA ARG A 105 7.39 12.76 -5.38
C ARG A 105 6.56 13.20 -6.58
N PHE A 106 5.23 13.16 -6.49
CA PHE A 106 4.36 13.64 -7.56
C PHE A 106 4.51 15.15 -7.79
N LEU A 107 4.68 15.94 -6.74
CA LEU A 107 4.93 17.37 -6.87
C LEU A 107 6.26 17.62 -7.58
N SER A 108 7.34 16.94 -7.18
CA SER A 108 8.66 17.04 -7.84
C SER A 108 8.59 16.69 -9.32
N LEU A 109 7.94 15.58 -9.68
CA LEU A 109 7.75 15.16 -11.07
C LEU A 109 6.97 16.19 -11.89
N ARG A 110 5.99 16.88 -11.28
CA ARG A 110 5.26 17.96 -11.97
C ARG A 110 6.18 19.14 -12.29
N TYR A 111 7.06 19.53 -11.38
CA TYR A 111 7.99 20.64 -11.61
C TYR A 111 9.02 20.31 -12.69
N GLU A 112 9.52 19.07 -12.72
CA GLU A 112 10.45 18.60 -13.77
C GLU A 112 9.80 18.65 -15.16
N ASN A 113 8.57 18.15 -15.31
CA ASN A 113 7.86 18.14 -16.59
C ASN A 113 7.50 19.56 -17.10
N ILE A 114 7.24 20.52 -16.20
CA ILE A 114 6.96 21.91 -16.57
C ILE A 114 8.25 22.61 -17.04
N ALA A 115 9.40 22.30 -16.44
CA ALA A 115 10.68 22.87 -16.87
C ALA A 115 11.08 22.41 -18.29
N GLU A 116 10.74 21.18 -18.67
CA GLU A 116 10.98 20.65 -20.01
C GLU A 116 10.03 21.22 -21.08
N THR A 117 8.84 21.69 -20.72
CA THR A 117 7.88 22.25 -21.70
C THR A 117 8.11 23.73 -22.01
N VAL A 118 8.95 24.42 -21.22
CA VAL A 118 9.21 25.86 -21.34
C VAL A 118 10.62 26.15 -21.91
N SER A 119 11.39 25.10 -22.24
CA SER A 119 12.70 25.18 -22.92
C SER A 119 12.56 24.87 -24.41
#